data_AF-A0A1U7IRM6-F1
#
_entry.id   AF-A0A1U7IRM6-F1
#
_cell.length_a   1.000
_cell.length_b   1.000
_cell.length_c   1.000
_cell.angle_alpha   90.00
_cell.angle_beta   90.00
_cell.angle_gamma   90.00
#
_symmetry.space_group_name_H-M   'P 1'
#
loop_
_entity.id
_entity.type
_entity.pdbx_description
1 polymer ?
#
loop_
_entity_poly.entity_id
_entity_poly.type
_entity_poly.pdbx_seq_one_letter_code
_entity_poly.pdbx_strand_id
1 'polypeptide(L)' 'MQKFPSNNTEYDCAQSQREILNLANKLIQNYANKNLPFEYYSHDLLMSWEARTNWVKPDLKQLSN' A
#
# COMPACT_ATOMS: atom_id res chain seq x y z
N MET A 1 -40.79 -11.63 30.93
CA MET A 1 -39.93 -10.52 30.47
C MET A 1 -38.80 -11.11 29.64
N GLN A 2 -38.88 -11.03 28.30
CA GLN A 2 -37.76 -11.42 27.44
C GLN A 2 -36.75 -10.26 27.41
N LYS A 3 -35.49 -10.52 27.74
CA LYS A 3 -34.38 -9.59 27.48
C LYS A 3 -33.97 -9.80 26.02
N PHE A 4 -34.18 -8.79 25.19
CA PHE A 4 -33.59 -8.72 23.85
C PHE A 4 -32.08 -8.45 23.99
N PRO A 5 -31.19 -9.22 23.35
CA PRO A 5 -29.76 -8.92 23.37
C PRO A 5 -29.49 -7.64 22.58
N SER A 6 -28.78 -6.72 23.25
CA SER A 6 -28.30 -5.44 22.74
C SER A 6 -27.27 -5.65 21.63
N ASN A 7 -27.59 -5.15 20.44
CA ASN A 7 -26.74 -4.45 19.44
C ASN A 7 -25.23 -4.78 19.45
N ASN A 8 -24.83 -5.82 18.71
CA ASN A 8 -23.41 -6.15 18.48
C ASN A 8 -22.92 -5.85 17.04
N THR A 9 -23.75 -5.26 16.18
CA THR A 9 -23.45 -5.17 14.74
C THR A 9 -22.77 -3.85 14.30
N GLU A 10 -22.74 -2.83 15.16
CA GLU A 10 -22.17 -1.51 14.81
C GLU A 10 -20.67 -1.38 15.11
N TYR A 11 -20.08 -2.28 15.91
CA TYR A 11 -18.69 -2.16 16.36
C TYR A 11 -17.67 -2.79 15.39
N ASP A 12 -18.09 -3.68 14.50
CA ASP A 12 -17.20 -4.49 13.65
C ASP A 12 -16.68 -3.75 12.41
N CYS A 13 -17.55 -2.94 11.77
CA CYS A 13 -17.17 -2.08 10.64
C CYS A 13 -16.20 -0.96 11.06
N ALA A 14 -16.44 -0.35 12.22
CA ALA A 14 -15.55 0.68 12.76
C ALA A 14 -14.19 0.11 13.19
N GLN A 15 -14.15 -1.14 13.67
CA GLN A 15 -12.91 -1.80 14.06
C GLN A 15 -12.06 -2.19 12.84
N SER A 16 -12.66 -2.83 11.84
CA SER A 16 -11.96 -3.18 10.59
C SER A 16 -11.39 -1.95 9.86
N GLN A 17 -12.11 -0.82 9.85
CA GLN A 17 -11.60 0.45 9.31
C GLN A 17 -10.34 0.95 10.04
N ARG A 18 -10.29 0.83 11.38
CA ARG A 18 -9.10 1.20 12.16
C ARG A 18 -7.92 0.29 11.88
N GLU A 19 -8.16 -1.01 11.67
CA GLU A 19 -7.09 -1.96 11.35
C GLU A 19 -6.47 -1.69 9.98
N ILE A 20 -7.30 -1.41 8.96
CA ILE A 20 -6.83 -1.02 7.63
C ILE A 20 -6.02 0.28 7.71
N LEU A 21 -6.51 1.28 8.46
CA LEU A 21 -5.79 2.54 8.62
C LEU A 21 -4.43 2.34 9.32
N ASN A 22 -4.39 1.55 10.39
CA ASN A 22 -3.15 1.23 11.09
C ASN A 22 -2.15 0.48 10.19
N LEU A 23 -2.64 -0.46 9.37
CA LEU A 23 -1.81 -1.16 8.40
C LEU A 23 -1.27 -0.18 7.35
N ALA A 24 -2.12 0.65 6.76
CA ALA A 24 -1.72 1.66 5.78
C ALA A 24 -0.65 2.61 6.36
N ASN A 25 -0.84 3.08 7.58
CA ASN A 25 0.14 3.93 8.27
C ASN A 25 1.49 3.23 8.45
N LYS A 26 1.49 1.95 8.86
CA LYS A 26 2.73 1.16 8.99
C LYS A 26 3.43 0.97 7.64
N LEU A 27 2.68 0.69 6.59
CA LEU A 27 3.23 0.54 5.24
C LEU A 27 3.86 1.85 4.75
N ILE A 28 3.19 2.98 4.96
CA ILE A 28 3.74 4.30 4.62
C ILE A 28 5.01 4.56 5.44
N GLN A 29 5.00 4.34 6.76
CA GLN A 29 6.19 4.56 7.58
C GLN A 29 7.39 3.71 7.14
N ASN A 30 7.16 2.47 6.71
CA ASN A 30 8.22 1.54 6.34
C ASN A 30 8.69 1.70 4.88
N TYR A 31 7.80 2.09 3.96
CA TYR A 31 8.06 2.02 2.52
C TYR A 31 7.85 3.34 1.76
N ALA A 32 7.42 4.43 2.40
CA ALA A 32 7.18 5.72 1.72
C ALA A 32 8.47 6.51 1.41
N ASN A 33 9.52 5.83 0.95
CA ASN A 33 10.67 6.49 0.37
C ASN A 33 10.35 6.90 -1.07
N LYS A 34 9.97 8.16 -1.26
CA LYS A 34 9.68 8.75 -2.58
C LYS A 34 10.87 8.71 -3.56
N ASN A 35 12.09 8.58 -3.04
CA ASN A 35 13.29 8.55 -3.87
C ASN A 35 13.63 7.13 -4.36
N LEU A 36 13.00 6.11 -3.77
CA LEU A 36 13.29 4.71 -4.04
C LEU A 36 13.15 4.36 -5.54
N PRO A 37 12.10 4.81 -6.28
CA PRO A 37 12.03 4.54 -7.71
C PRO A 37 13.24 5.07 -8.49
N PHE A 38 13.76 6.25 -8.13
CA PHE A 38 14.91 6.86 -8.82
C PHE A 38 16.25 6.20 -8.48
N GLU A 39 16.29 5.36 -7.44
CA GLU A 39 17.46 4.54 -7.15
C GLU A 39 17.55 3.29 -8.02
N TYR A 40 16.42 2.79 -8.51
CA TYR A 40 16.30 1.53 -9.25
C TYR A 40 16.01 1.75 -10.74
N TYR A 41 15.30 2.83 -11.07
CA TYR A 41 14.87 3.14 -12.43
C TYR A 41 15.49 4.46 -12.91
N SER A 42 15.97 4.48 -14.15
CA SER A 42 16.31 5.73 -14.82
C SER A 42 15.06 6.56 -15.11
N HIS A 43 15.25 7.88 -15.19
CA HIS A 43 14.17 8.81 -15.54
C HIS A 43 13.56 8.45 -16.91
N ASP A 44 14.40 8.11 -17.89
CA ASP A 44 13.95 7.79 -19.25
C ASP A 44 13.08 6.52 -19.27
N LEU A 45 13.44 5.51 -18.49
CA LEU A 45 12.64 4.29 -18.36
C LEU A 45 11.29 4.59 -17.69
N LEU A 46 11.26 5.33 -16.58
CA LEU A 46 10.01 5.70 -15.89
C LEU A 46 9.08 6.53 -16.77
N MET A 47 9.63 7.41 -17.60
CA MET A 47 8.84 8.29 -18.46
C MET A 47 8.42 7.63 -19.77
N SER A 48 8.97 6.45 -20.10
CA SER A 48 8.68 5.70 -21.32
C SER A 48 7.20 5.28 -21.42
N TRP A 49 6.75 5.03 -22.65
CA TRP A 49 5.40 4.49 -22.88
C TRP A 49 5.23 3.08 -22.30
N GLU A 50 6.30 2.28 -22.32
CA GLU A 50 6.30 0.91 -21.82
C GLU A 50 6.05 0.86 -20.31
N ALA A 51 6.75 1.68 -19.52
CA ALA A 51 6.57 1.74 -18.07
C ALA A 51 5.21 2.31 -17.63
N ARG A 52 4.55 3.09 -18.49
CA ARG A 52 3.19 3.58 -18.23
C ARG A 52 2.11 2.52 -18.45
N THR A 53 2.39 1.54 -19.30
CA THR A 53 1.41 0.53 -19.72
C THR A 53 1.65 -0.83 -19.07
N ASN A 54 2.89 -1.11 -18.65
CA ASN A 54 3.30 -2.40 -18.15
C ASN A 54 4.22 -2.27 -16.93
N TRP A 55 4.33 -3.36 -16.17
CA TRP A 55 5.39 -3.51 -15.17
C TRP A 55 6.71 -3.83 -15.88
N VAL A 56 7.71 -2.96 -15.71
CA VAL A 56 9.04 -3.12 -16.32
C VAL A 56 10.07 -3.32 -15.22
N LYS A 57 11.10 -4.14 -15.48
CA LYS A 57 12.18 -4.36 -14.51
C LYS A 57 13.07 -3.11 -14.39
N PRO A 58 13.65 -2.85 -13.21
CA PRO A 58 14.57 -1.73 -13.04
C PRO A 58 15.88 -1.94 -13.81
N ASP A 59 16.38 -0.84 -14.36
CA ASP A 59 17.56 -0.77 -15.22
C ASP A 59 18.83 -0.31 -14.49
N LEU A 60 18.70 0.41 -13.36
CA LEU A 60 19.85 0.90 -12.59
C LEU A 60 20.36 -0.11 -11.55
N LYS A 61 19.44 -0.64 -10.74
CA LYS A 61 19.76 -1.61 -9.69
C LYS A 61 18.88 -2.84 -9.87
N GLN A 62 19.49 -4.00 -9.75
CA GLN A 62 18.74 -5.24 -9.70
C GLN A 62 18.00 -5.35 -8.37
N LEU A 63 16.79 -5.88 -8.41
CA LEU A 63 16.09 -6.32 -7.22
C LEU A 63 16.82 -7.58 -6.73
N SER A 64 17.56 -7.47 -5.62
CA SER A 64 18.13 -8.63 -4.95
C SER A 64 16.99 -9.42 -4.31
N ASN A 65 16.89 -10.70 -4.68
CA ASN A 65 15.96 -11.66 -4.06
C ASN A 65 16.50 -12.20 -2.74
#